data_AF-A0A9D8G7E0-F1
#
_entry.id   AF-A0A9D8G7E0-F1
#
_cell.length_a   1.000
_cell.length_b   1.000
_cell.length_c   1.000
_cell.angle_alpha   90.00
_cell.angle_beta   90.00
_cell.angle_gamma   90.00
#
_symmetry.space_group_name_H-M   'P 1'
#
loop_
_entity.id
_entity.type
_entity.pdbx_description
1 polymer ?
#
loop_
_entity_poly.entity_id
_entity_poly.type
_entity_poly.pdbx_seq_one_letter_code
_entity_poly.pdbx_strand_id
1 'polypeptide(L)'
;MHPVLLRLFGLDIAWYGVLIAAGVLVGVYVATRRAKTVNIAPEFIIDLIVYGVILGFVGSRVFLVLSDLRSFIENPLSYIFSRQGYVFFGGLITTAAFAIWYVKRHRQDAWQIADIMSPSLAIGQAFGRVGCFMSGCCYGRICQKGWEFIGVSFPVCIDHKTGAPSQSFNFAYWDQLARGLIEQNASQSLPMFPVQL
;
A
#
# COMPACT_ATOMS: atom_id res chain seq x y z
N MET A 1 0.06 12.23 -13.10
CA MET A 1 -1.09 11.48 -12.51
C MET A 1 -1.65 12.29 -11.35
N HIS A 2 -2.97 12.42 -11.24
CA HIS A 2 -3.60 13.05 -10.08
C HIS A 2 -3.73 12.01 -8.95
N PRO A 3 -3.04 12.19 -7.82
CA PRO A 3 -3.02 11.17 -6.76
C PRO A 3 -4.30 11.15 -5.91
N VAL A 4 -5.13 12.20 -5.99
CA VAL A 4 -6.40 12.34 -5.27
C VAL A 4 -7.56 11.98 -6.19
N LEU A 5 -8.37 11.01 -5.78
CA LEU A 5 -9.57 10.56 -6.51
C LEU A 5 -10.72 11.55 -6.32
N LEU A 6 -11.09 11.80 -5.06
CA LEU A 6 -12.23 12.60 -4.67
C LEU A 6 -11.89 13.35 -3.38
N ARG A 7 -12.34 14.60 -3.30
CA ARG A 7 -12.29 15.41 -2.08
C ARG A 7 -13.68 15.50 -1.51
N LEU A 8 -13.94 14.78 -0.43
CA LEU A 8 -15.21 14.82 0.30
C LEU A 8 -14.97 15.55 1.62
N PHE A 9 -15.67 16.66 1.85
CA PHE A 9 -15.66 17.41 3.11
C PHE A 9 -14.24 17.74 3.66
N GLY A 10 -13.30 18.09 2.78
CA GLY A 10 -11.94 18.45 3.18
C GLY A 10 -11.00 17.26 3.45
N LEU A 11 -11.45 16.02 3.21
CA LEU A 11 -10.67 14.79 3.26
C LEU A 11 -10.19 14.42 1.84
N ASP A 12 -8.88 14.32 1.65
CA ASP A 12 -8.28 13.85 0.39
C ASP A 12 -8.32 12.31 0.35
N ILE A 13 -9.16 11.74 -0.50
CA ILE A 13 -9.18 10.29 -0.75
C ILE A 13 -8.15 9.98 -1.83
N ALA A 14 -7.04 9.37 -1.44
CA ALA A 14 -5.99 8.94 -2.35
C ALA A 14 -6.43 7.71 -3.16
N TRP A 15 -6.05 7.67 -4.44
CA TRP A 15 -6.25 6.49 -5.30
C TRP A 15 -5.65 5.22 -4.71
N TYR A 16 -4.54 5.34 -3.98
CA TYR A 16 -3.88 4.23 -3.29
C TYR A 16 -4.83 3.47 -2.37
N GLY A 17 -5.55 4.18 -1.49
CA GLY A 17 -6.48 3.57 -0.55
C GLY A 17 -7.68 2.93 -1.24
N VAL A 18 -8.18 3.56 -2.31
CA VAL A 18 -9.31 3.06 -3.10
C VAL A 18 -8.95 1.77 -3.82
N LEU A 19 -7.77 1.72 -4.45
CA LEU A 19 -7.29 0.52 -5.14
C LEU A 19 -7.02 -0.62 -4.17
N ILE A 20 -6.46 -0.35 -2.98
CA ILE A 20 -6.31 -1.37 -1.94
C ILE A 20 -7.68 -1.89 -1.50
N ALA A 21 -8.64 -1.02 -1.22
CA ALA A 21 -9.99 -1.43 -0.84
C ALA A 21 -10.65 -2.29 -1.94
N ALA A 22 -10.53 -1.89 -3.20
CA ALA A 22 -11.01 -2.68 -4.33
C ALA A 22 -10.31 -4.05 -4.41
N GLY A 23 -8.99 -4.09 -4.24
CA GLY A 23 -8.21 -5.33 -4.23
C GLY A 23 -8.63 -6.28 -3.11
N VAL A 24 -8.91 -5.77 -1.91
CA VAL A 24 -9.43 -6.56 -0.78
C VAL A 24 -10.82 -7.11 -1.11
N LEU A 25 -11.74 -6.29 -1.65
CA LEU A 25 -13.09 -6.74 -2.00
C LEU A 25 -13.07 -7.85 -3.07
N VAL A 26 -12.28 -7.67 -4.13
CA VAL A 26 -12.10 -8.69 -5.17
C VAL A 26 -11.42 -9.93 -4.59
N GLY A 27 -10.41 -9.76 -3.73
CA GLY A 27 -9.75 -10.86 -3.04
C GLY A 27 -10.70 -11.68 -2.18
N VAL A 28 -11.57 -11.05 -1.39
CA VAL A 28 -12.62 -11.71 -0.59
C VAL A 28 -13.58 -12.47 -1.49
N TYR A 29 -14.05 -11.85 -2.58
CA TYR A 29 -14.95 -12.50 -3.53
C TYR A 29 -14.32 -13.78 -4.13
N VAL A 30 -13.06 -13.71 -4.56
CA VAL A 30 -12.34 -14.86 -5.12
C VAL A 30 -12.07 -15.94 -4.06
N ALA A 31 -11.66 -15.55 -2.86
CA ALA A 31 -11.34 -16.48 -1.77
C ALA A 31 -12.59 -17.27 -1.34
N THR A 32 -13.72 -16.56 -1.14
CA THR A 32 -14.99 -17.20 -0.75
C THR A 32 -15.55 -18.10 -1.84
N ARG A 33 -15.39 -17.74 -3.13
CA ARG A 33 -15.74 -18.61 -4.25
C ARG A 33 -14.91 -19.90 -4.26
N ARG A 34 -13.60 -19.81 -4.04
CA ARG A 34 -12.71 -20.98 -3.97
C ARG A 34 -12.99 -21.83 -2.74
N ALA A 35 -13.26 -21.22 -1.58
CA ALA A 35 -13.59 -21.94 -0.35
C ALA A 35 -14.80 -22.87 -0.52
N LYS A 36 -15.83 -22.41 -1.24
CA LYS A 36 -17.01 -23.22 -1.58
C LYS A 36 -16.67 -24.47 -2.40
N THR A 37 -15.66 -24.40 -3.28
CA THR A 37 -15.28 -25.56 -4.13
C THR A 37 -14.60 -26.67 -3.35
N VAL A 38 -14.11 -26.38 -2.14
CA VAL A 38 -13.39 -27.33 -1.28
C VAL A 38 -14.05 -27.51 0.08
N ASN A 39 -15.36 -27.21 0.17
CA ASN A 39 -16.20 -27.37 1.37
C ASN A 39 -15.74 -26.62 2.62
N ILE A 40 -15.09 -25.47 2.45
CA ILE A 40 -14.77 -24.55 3.55
C ILE A 40 -15.84 -23.47 3.64
N ALA A 41 -16.30 -23.22 4.87
CA ALA A 41 -17.28 -22.19 5.18
C ALA A 41 -16.77 -20.80 4.71
N PRO A 42 -17.51 -20.09 3.83
CA PRO A 42 -17.12 -18.74 3.40
C PRO A 42 -16.95 -17.77 4.56
N GLU A 43 -17.73 -17.92 5.62
CA GLU A 43 -17.71 -17.09 6.83
C GLU A 43 -16.34 -17.17 7.51
N PHE A 44 -15.77 -18.37 7.61
CA PHE A 44 -14.43 -18.57 8.16
C PHE A 44 -13.36 -17.80 7.37
N ILE A 45 -13.47 -17.77 6.05
CA ILE A 45 -12.53 -17.05 5.17
C ILE A 45 -12.73 -15.54 5.28
N ILE A 46 -13.98 -15.07 5.36
CA ILE A 46 -14.28 -13.65 5.56
C ILE A 46 -13.71 -13.18 6.89
N ASP A 47 -13.95 -13.91 7.98
CA ASP A 47 -13.41 -13.61 9.30
C ASP A 47 -11.88 -13.57 9.28
N LEU A 48 -11.24 -14.58 8.69
CA LEU A 48 -9.78 -14.63 8.55
C LEU A 48 -9.24 -13.39 7.83
N ILE A 49 -9.88 -12.96 6.73
CA ILE A 49 -9.46 -11.78 5.97
C ILE A 49 -9.70 -10.49 6.77
N VAL A 50 -10.89 -10.31 7.35
CA VAL A 50 -11.26 -9.08 8.08
C VAL A 50 -10.36 -8.89 9.29
N TYR A 51 -10.21 -9.92 10.13
CA TYR A 51 -9.28 -9.85 11.26
C TYR A 51 -7.83 -9.71 10.80
N GLY A 52 -7.45 -10.39 9.72
CA GLY A 52 -6.11 -10.28 9.14
C GLY A 52 -5.76 -8.85 8.68
N VAL A 53 -6.71 -8.15 8.04
CA VAL A 53 -6.55 -6.74 7.63
C VAL A 53 -6.41 -5.84 8.85
N ILE A 54 -7.31 -5.97 9.84
CA ILE A 54 -7.28 -5.17 11.07
C ILE A 54 -5.93 -5.34 11.79
N LEU A 55 -5.52 -6.59 12.00
CA LEU A 55 -4.26 -6.90 12.68
C LEU A 55 -3.04 -6.46 11.86
N GLY A 56 -3.12 -6.50 10.52
CA GLY A 56 -2.06 -5.98 9.66
C GLY A 56 -1.87 -4.47 9.80
N PHE A 57 -2.96 -3.71 9.88
CA PHE A 57 -2.92 -2.27 10.16
C PHE A 57 -2.35 -1.97 11.55
N VAL A 58 -2.76 -2.73 12.56
CA VAL A 58 -2.24 -2.59 13.93
C VAL A 58 -0.75 -2.95 13.98
N GLY A 59 -0.36 -4.08 13.41
CA GLY A 59 1.01 -4.57 13.42
C GLY A 59 1.98 -3.70 12.65
N SER A 60 1.57 -3.17 11.50
CA SER A 60 2.38 -2.22 10.72
C SER A 60 2.64 -0.91 11.48
N ARG A 61 1.73 -0.50 12.37
CA ARG A 61 1.91 0.65 13.28
C ARG A 61 2.78 0.33 14.48
N VAL A 62 2.56 -0.82 15.11
CA VAL A 62 3.42 -1.28 16.22
C VAL A 62 4.87 -1.36 15.76
N PHE A 63 5.14 -1.94 14.60
CA PHE A 63 6.50 -1.99 14.05
C PHE A 63 7.07 -0.63 13.66
N LEU A 64 6.23 0.31 13.21
CA LEU A 64 6.67 1.69 12.98
C LEU A 64 7.17 2.32 14.28
N VAL A 65 6.44 2.14 15.37
CA VAL A 65 6.83 2.63 16.70
C VAL A 65 8.11 1.95 17.18
N LEU A 66 8.26 0.64 16.95
CA LEU A 66 9.47 -0.10 17.32
C LEU A 66 10.69 0.31 16.49
N SER A 67 10.50 0.67 15.22
CA SER A 67 11.59 1.06 14.32
C SER A 67 12.12 2.47 14.63
N ASP A 68 11.26 3.35 15.13
CA ASP A 68 11.59 4.73 15.48
C ASP A 68 11.14 5.08 16.90
N LEU A 69 11.68 4.31 17.86
CA LEU A 69 11.39 4.46 19.28
C LEU A 69 11.74 5.86 19.80
N ARG A 70 12.75 6.50 19.22
CA ARG A 70 13.24 7.80 19.67
C ARG A 70 12.25 8.90 19.34
N SER A 71 11.78 8.99 18.09
CA SER A 71 10.75 9.95 17.71
C SER A 71 9.39 9.66 18.34
N PHE A 72 9.11 8.39 18.65
CA PHE A 72 7.90 8.03 19.41
C PHE A 72 7.91 8.56 20.85
N ILE A 73 9.04 8.45 21.57
CA ILE A 73 9.15 8.93 22.97
C ILE A 73 8.99 10.45 23.04
N GLU A 74 9.49 11.17 22.04
CA GLU A 74 9.42 12.64 22.00
C GLU A 74 7.97 13.15 21.86
N ASN A 75 7.13 12.51 21.03
CA ASN A 75 5.74 12.93 20.82
C ASN A 75 4.76 11.77 20.54
N PRO A 76 4.41 10.95 21.56
CA PRO A 76 3.69 9.68 21.37
C PRO A 76 2.27 9.87 20.81
N LEU A 77 1.53 10.88 21.28
CA LEU A 77 0.17 11.16 20.78
C LEU A 77 0.18 11.54 19.29
N SER A 78 1.11 12.38 18.87
CA SER A 78 1.20 12.80 17.47
C SER A 78 1.57 11.63 16.55
N TYR A 79 2.42 10.71 17.03
CA TYR A 79 2.93 9.59 16.26
C TYR A 79 1.88 8.49 16.06
N ILE A 80 1.04 8.25 17.07
CA ILE A 80 -0.07 7.28 17.01
C ILE A 80 -1.21 7.79 16.12
N PHE A 81 -1.58 9.07 16.25
CA PHE A 81 -2.66 9.67 15.46
C PHE A 81 -2.22 10.19 14.09
N SER A 82 -0.91 10.19 13.79
CA SER A 82 -0.41 10.55 12.47
C SER A 82 -0.98 9.62 11.41
N ARG A 83 -1.55 10.18 10.34
CA ARG A 83 -1.99 9.41 9.17
C ARG A 83 -0.84 8.88 8.31
N GLN A 84 0.40 9.20 8.66
CA GLN A 84 1.58 8.90 7.86
C GLN A 84 2.38 7.75 8.46
N GLY A 85 2.97 6.92 7.59
CA GLY A 85 3.88 5.84 7.95
C GLY A 85 3.18 4.52 8.29
N TYR A 86 3.55 3.46 7.57
CA TYR A 86 3.21 2.07 7.88
C TYR A 86 4.39 1.19 7.50
N VAL A 87 4.80 0.28 8.39
CA VAL A 87 5.87 -0.67 8.09
C VAL A 87 5.26 -1.95 7.53
N PHE A 88 5.53 -2.24 6.26
CA PHE A 88 5.02 -3.41 5.55
C PHE A 88 5.31 -4.72 6.30
N PHE A 89 6.56 -4.90 6.76
CA PHE A 89 6.97 -6.10 7.50
C PHE A 89 6.17 -6.32 8.79
N GLY A 90 5.81 -5.25 9.49
CA GLY A 90 4.99 -5.35 10.69
C GLY A 90 3.60 -5.87 10.41
N GLY A 91 2.98 -5.40 9.33
CA GLY A 91 1.69 -5.93 8.88
C GLY A 91 1.79 -7.39 8.44
N LEU A 92 2.80 -7.72 7.63
CA LEU A 92 3.01 -9.08 7.13
C LEU A 92 3.19 -10.10 8.27
N ILE A 93 4.09 -9.83 9.21
CA ILE A 93 4.42 -10.75 10.30
C ILE A 93 3.20 -10.97 11.20
N THR A 94 2.51 -9.89 11.59
CA THR A 94 1.36 -9.99 12.48
C THR A 94 0.16 -10.68 11.83
N THR A 95 -0.16 -10.35 10.58
CA THR A 95 -1.23 -11.04 9.82
C THR A 95 -0.88 -12.51 9.57
N ALA A 96 0.37 -12.84 9.23
CA ALA A 96 0.79 -14.23 9.03
C ALA A 96 0.72 -15.06 10.33
N ALA A 97 1.22 -14.50 11.44
CA ALA A 97 1.13 -15.16 12.75
C ALA A 97 -0.32 -15.40 13.17
N PHE A 98 -1.19 -14.40 12.99
CA PHE A 98 -2.62 -14.52 13.24
C PHE A 98 -3.27 -15.59 12.35
N ALA A 99 -2.99 -15.59 11.04
CA ALA A 99 -3.58 -16.55 10.11
C ALA A 99 -3.21 -17.99 10.49
N ILE A 100 -1.94 -18.25 10.82
CA ILE A 100 -1.48 -19.58 11.26
C ILE A 100 -2.20 -19.99 12.56
N TRP A 101 -2.30 -19.09 13.53
CA TRP A 101 -2.99 -19.35 14.79
C TRP A 101 -4.49 -19.62 14.58
N TYR A 102 -5.16 -18.79 13.79
CA TYR A 102 -6.61 -18.87 13.54
C TYR A 102 -6.97 -20.18 12.81
N VAL A 103 -6.23 -20.53 11.77
CA VAL A 103 -6.42 -21.78 11.02
C VAL A 103 -6.24 -23.01 11.92
N LYS A 104 -5.18 -23.03 12.75
CA LYS A 104 -4.96 -24.11 13.73
C LYS A 104 -6.05 -24.17 14.79
N ARG A 105 -6.51 -23.02 15.29
CA ARG A 105 -7.55 -22.92 16.32
C ARG A 105 -8.89 -23.49 15.85
N HIS A 106 -9.20 -23.35 14.57
CA HIS A 106 -10.40 -23.86 13.90
C HIS A 106 -10.22 -25.24 13.27
N ARG A 107 -9.09 -25.92 13.51
CA ARG A 107 -8.77 -27.27 13.01
C ARG A 107 -8.91 -27.40 11.48
N GLN A 108 -8.62 -26.33 10.75
CA GLN A 108 -8.57 -26.33 9.29
C GLN A 108 -7.15 -26.70 8.82
N ASP A 109 -7.02 -27.24 7.61
CA ASP A 109 -5.71 -27.52 7.00
C ASP A 109 -5.07 -26.22 6.50
N ALA A 110 -3.89 -25.90 7.04
CA ALA A 110 -3.14 -24.70 6.68
C ALA A 110 -2.75 -24.65 5.20
N TRP A 111 -2.44 -25.78 4.58
CA TRP A 111 -2.08 -25.82 3.17
C TRP A 111 -3.28 -25.56 2.28
N GLN A 112 -4.41 -26.19 2.60
CA GLN A 112 -5.67 -25.95 1.90
C GLN A 112 -6.10 -24.48 1.99
N ILE A 113 -5.99 -23.85 3.17
CA ILE A 113 -6.29 -22.42 3.33
C ILE A 113 -5.29 -21.57 2.53
N ALA A 114 -4.00 -21.89 2.55
CA ALA A 114 -2.99 -21.18 1.77
C ALA A 114 -3.29 -21.25 0.25
N ASP A 115 -3.71 -22.40 -0.26
CA ASP A 115 -4.08 -22.60 -1.67
C ASP A 115 -5.35 -21.84 -2.08
N ILE A 116 -6.30 -21.68 -1.16
CA ILE A 116 -7.49 -20.84 -1.36
C ILE A 116 -7.10 -19.37 -1.40
N MET A 117 -6.21 -18.94 -0.51
CA MET A 117 -5.85 -17.54 -0.29
C MET A 117 -4.84 -17.00 -1.31
N SER A 118 -3.97 -17.85 -1.86
CA SER A 118 -2.86 -17.44 -2.74
C SER A 118 -3.28 -16.56 -3.94
N PRO A 119 -4.34 -16.88 -4.71
CA PRO A 119 -4.79 -16.01 -5.79
C PRO A 119 -5.34 -14.67 -5.30
N SER A 120 -6.05 -14.67 -4.16
CA SER A 120 -6.58 -13.45 -3.57
C SER A 120 -5.47 -12.52 -3.08
N LEU A 121 -4.39 -13.07 -2.53
CA LEU A 121 -3.18 -12.33 -2.18
C LEU A 121 -2.50 -11.73 -3.42
N ALA A 122 -2.40 -12.50 -4.51
CA ALA A 122 -1.85 -12.01 -5.77
C ALA A 122 -2.66 -10.85 -6.35
N ILE A 123 -3.99 -10.94 -6.31
CA ILE A 123 -4.90 -9.86 -6.72
C ILE A 123 -4.69 -8.62 -5.84
N GLY A 124 -4.68 -8.78 -4.51
CA GLY A 124 -4.44 -7.67 -3.59
C GLY A 124 -3.11 -6.97 -3.87
N GLN A 125 -2.06 -7.74 -4.16
CA GLN A 125 -0.76 -7.20 -4.53
C GLN A 125 -0.77 -6.48 -5.89
N ALA A 126 -1.48 -7.00 -6.88
CA ALA A 126 -1.62 -6.34 -8.18
C ALA A 126 -2.29 -4.96 -8.04
N PHE A 127 -3.39 -4.88 -7.30
CA PHE A 127 -4.05 -3.60 -7.00
C PHE A 127 -3.15 -2.65 -6.20
N GLY A 128 -2.42 -3.18 -5.21
CA GLY A 128 -1.44 -2.39 -4.45
C GLY A 128 -0.34 -1.80 -5.33
N ARG A 129 0.17 -2.58 -6.29
CA ARG A 129 1.20 -2.16 -7.25
C ARG A 129 0.73 -1.08 -8.21
N VAL A 130 -0.51 -1.19 -8.72
CA VAL A 130 -1.17 -0.11 -9.47
C VAL A 130 -1.33 1.14 -8.58
N GLY A 131 -1.68 0.96 -7.31
CA GLY A 131 -1.74 2.06 -6.34
C GLY A 131 -0.38 2.75 -6.13
N CYS A 132 0.71 1.97 -6.04
CA CYS A 132 2.07 2.51 -5.94
C CYS A 132 2.44 3.32 -7.18
N PHE A 133 2.07 2.82 -8.36
CA PHE A 133 2.25 3.53 -9.62
C PHE A 133 1.49 4.87 -9.63
N MET A 134 0.22 4.89 -9.23
CA MET A 134 -0.56 6.15 -9.16
C MET A 134 0.00 7.15 -8.13
N SER A 135 0.62 6.65 -7.07
CA SER A 135 1.28 7.47 -6.04
C SER A 135 2.70 7.90 -6.42
N GLY A 136 3.25 7.40 -7.54
CA GLY A 136 4.63 7.62 -7.94
C GLY A 136 5.66 7.12 -6.91
N CYS A 137 5.34 6.05 -6.17
CA CYS A 137 6.25 5.43 -5.19
C CYS A 137 6.78 4.08 -5.71
N CYS A 138 7.87 3.59 -5.11
CA CYS A 138 8.57 2.38 -5.54
C CYS A 138 8.98 2.39 -7.02
N TYR A 139 9.32 3.58 -7.54
CA TYR A 139 9.77 3.75 -8.91
C TYR A 139 11.12 3.07 -9.12
N GLY A 140 11.34 2.66 -10.37
CA GLY A 140 12.54 1.94 -10.77
C GLY A 140 13.71 2.89 -10.96
N ARG A 141 14.45 2.67 -12.03
CA ARG A 141 15.61 3.50 -12.38
C ARG A 141 15.21 4.56 -13.41
N ILE A 142 15.97 5.65 -13.40
CA ILE A 142 15.90 6.69 -14.42
C ILE A 142 16.25 6.07 -15.77
N CYS A 143 15.50 6.43 -16.80
CA CYS A 143 15.73 5.96 -18.15
C CYS A 143 17.11 6.40 -18.66
N GLN A 144 17.80 5.49 -19.34
CA GLN A 144 19.03 5.84 -20.05
C GLN A 144 18.69 6.66 -21.30
N LYS A 145 19.64 7.50 -21.73
CA LYS A 145 19.50 8.35 -22.92
C LYS A 145 19.10 7.50 -24.13
N GLY A 146 18.00 7.87 -24.80
CA GLY A 146 17.42 7.11 -25.91
C GLY A 146 16.30 6.13 -25.55
N TRP A 147 16.10 5.82 -24.27
CA TRP A 147 14.98 4.97 -23.78
C TRP A 147 13.85 5.77 -23.13
N GLU A 148 13.93 7.10 -23.22
CA GLU A 148 13.00 8.04 -22.59
C GLU A 148 11.56 7.88 -23.08
N PHE A 149 11.36 7.40 -24.32
CA PHE A 149 10.05 7.17 -24.92
C PHE A 149 9.22 6.06 -24.24
N ILE A 150 9.86 5.18 -23.46
CA ILE A 150 9.20 4.13 -22.67
C ILE A 150 9.04 4.57 -21.20
N GLY A 151 9.69 5.66 -20.80
CA GLY A 151 9.71 6.14 -19.44
C GLY A 151 8.42 6.82 -19.03
N VAL A 152 8.08 6.71 -17.75
CA VAL A 152 6.98 7.44 -17.12
C VAL A 152 7.55 8.54 -16.24
N SER A 153 7.04 9.75 -16.41
CA SER A 153 7.35 10.91 -15.57
C SER A 153 6.20 11.21 -14.61
N PHE A 154 6.54 11.56 -13.37
CA PHE A 154 5.57 11.91 -12.34
C PHE A 154 5.58 13.43 -12.12
N PRO A 155 4.43 14.11 -12.28
CA PRO A 155 4.36 15.56 -12.12
C PRO A 155 4.49 15.97 -10.65
N VAL A 156 4.95 17.19 -10.40
CA VAL A 156 4.85 17.78 -9.06
C VAL A 156 3.38 17.88 -8.65
N CYS A 157 3.04 17.40 -7.46
CA CYS A 157 1.69 17.55 -6.94
C CYS A 157 1.65 18.84 -6.12
N ILE A 158 0.83 19.82 -6.53
CA ILE A 158 0.65 21.05 -5.76
C ILE A 158 -0.52 20.85 -4.80
N ASP A 159 -0.31 21.12 -3.51
CA ASP A 159 -1.37 21.21 -2.54
C ASP A 159 -2.23 22.44 -2.83
N HIS A 160 -3.52 22.21 -3.07
CA HIS A 160 -4.47 23.27 -3.38
C HIS A 160 -4.79 24.18 -2.19
N LYS A 161 -4.56 23.74 -0.94
CA LYS A 161 -4.82 24.55 0.26
C LYS A 161 -3.72 25.57 0.53
N THR A 162 -2.48 25.19 0.24
CA THR A 162 -1.29 26.01 0.53
C THR A 162 -0.67 26.61 -0.73
N GLY A 163 -1.04 26.11 -1.92
CA GLY A 163 -0.37 26.44 -3.19
C GLY A 163 1.06 25.89 -3.26
N ALA A 164 1.49 25.15 -2.25
CA ALA A 164 2.85 24.63 -2.12
C ALA A 164 2.95 23.18 -2.63
N PRO A 165 4.12 22.73 -3.09
CA PRO A 165 4.32 21.33 -3.47
C PRO A 165 4.03 20.37 -2.29
N SER A 166 3.18 19.36 -2.53
CA SER A 166 2.84 18.32 -1.55
C SER A 166 3.85 17.18 -1.59
N GLN A 167 4.48 16.90 -0.44
CA GLN A 167 5.40 15.76 -0.26
C GLN A 167 4.69 14.42 -0.05
N SER A 168 3.37 14.42 0.15
CA SER A 168 2.61 13.21 0.44
C SER A 168 2.37 12.33 -0.79
N PHE A 169 2.68 12.82 -2.00
CA PHE A 169 2.46 12.13 -3.25
C PHE A 169 3.62 12.36 -4.23
N ASN A 170 3.75 11.46 -5.22
CA ASN A 170 4.78 11.51 -6.26
C ASN A 170 6.21 11.50 -5.68
N PHE A 171 6.51 10.49 -4.87
CA PHE A 171 7.82 10.29 -4.22
C PHE A 171 9.00 10.30 -5.20
N ALA A 172 8.77 9.82 -6.42
CA ALA A 172 9.65 9.94 -7.59
C ALA A 172 10.23 11.34 -7.77
N TYR A 173 9.37 12.34 -7.78
CA TYR A 173 9.75 13.73 -7.98
C TYR A 173 10.61 14.22 -6.81
N TRP A 174 10.17 13.94 -5.58
CA TRP A 174 10.83 14.42 -4.37
C TRP A 174 12.20 13.81 -4.12
N ASP A 175 12.38 12.52 -4.41
CA ASP A 175 13.70 11.88 -4.31
C ASP A 175 14.67 12.44 -5.35
N GLN A 176 14.22 12.64 -6.59
CA GLN A 176 15.08 13.24 -7.62
C GLN A 176 15.46 14.68 -7.29
N LEU A 177 14.52 15.46 -6.73
CA LEU A 177 14.80 16.81 -6.24
C LEU A 177 15.81 16.79 -5.08
N ALA A 178 15.63 15.87 -4.13
CA ALA A 178 16.55 15.71 -2.99
C ALA A 178 17.96 15.27 -3.42
N ARG A 179 18.07 14.53 -4.53
CA ARG A 179 19.35 14.13 -5.15
C ARG A 179 19.95 15.19 -6.09
N GLY A 180 19.29 16.34 -6.27
CA GLY A 180 19.75 17.40 -7.18
C GLY A 180 19.69 17.02 -8.65
N LEU A 181 18.87 16.05 -9.03
CA LEU A 181 18.73 15.58 -10.43
C LEU A 181 17.74 16.44 -11.24
N ILE A 182 16.86 17.16 -10.55
CA ILE A 182 15.90 18.10 -11.12
C ILE A 182 15.94 19.42 -10.35
N GLU A 183 15.61 20.52 -11.02
CA GLU A 183 15.55 21.85 -10.40
C GLU A 183 14.27 22.03 -9.57
N GLN A 184 14.28 22.96 -8.61
CA GLN A 184 13.11 23.24 -7.75
C GLN A 184 11.86 23.70 -8.53
N ASN A 185 12.04 24.25 -9.74
CA ASN A 185 10.97 24.69 -10.63
C ASN A 185 10.56 23.62 -11.65
N ALA A 186 11.10 22.40 -11.57
CA ALA A 186 10.75 21.34 -12.49
C ALA A 186 9.26 20.96 -12.33
N SER A 187 8.53 20.86 -13.42
CA SER A 187 7.11 20.48 -13.40
C SER A 187 6.89 18.98 -13.23
N GLN A 188 7.93 18.16 -13.47
CA GLN A 188 7.87 16.71 -13.46
C GLN A 188 9.22 16.07 -13.20
N SER A 189 9.20 14.80 -12.77
CA SER A 189 10.39 13.97 -12.64
C SER A 189 10.98 13.64 -14.01
N LEU A 190 12.27 13.30 -14.02
CA LEU A 190 12.91 12.62 -15.15
C LEU A 190 12.15 11.32 -15.48
N PRO A 191 12.15 10.90 -16.77
CA PRO A 191 11.50 9.67 -17.20
C PRO A 191 12.15 8.46 -16.50
N MET A 192 11.31 7.58 -15.96
CA MET A 192 11.75 6.38 -15.25
C MET A 192 11.08 5.12 -15.76
N PHE A 193 11.76 3.99 -15.62
CA PHE A 193 11.17 2.69 -15.92
C PHE A 193 10.11 2.34 -14.85
N PRO A 194 8.84 2.14 -15.24
CA PRO A 194 7.76 1.83 -14.30
C PRO A 194 7.82 0.35 -13.90
N VAL A 195 8.73 -0.01 -12.99
CA VAL A 195 8.88 -1.38 -12.47
C VAL A 195 7.72 -1.83 -11.56
N GLN A 196 6.75 -0.94 -11.33
CA GLN A 196 5.59 -1.20 -10.51
C GLN A 196 4.43 -1.87 -11.27
N LEU A 197 4.49 -1.94 -12.60
CA LEU A 197 3.50 -2.60 -13.47
C LEU A 197 4.09 -3.87 -14.05
#